data_AF-A0A0C2C3U7-F1
#
_entry.id   AF-A0A0C2C3U7-F1
#
_cell.length_a   1.000
_cell.length_b   1.000
_cell.length_c   1.000
_cell.angle_alpha   90.00
_cell.angle_beta   90.00
_cell.angle_gamma   90.00
#
_symmetry.space_group_name_H-M   'P 1'
#
loop_
_entity.id
_entity.type
_entity.pdbx_description
1 polymer ?
#
loop_
_entity_poly.entity_id
_entity_poly.type
_entity_poly.pdbx_seq_one_letter_code
_entity_poly.pdbx_strand_id
1 'polypeptide(L)'
;MGWLAYKRMNRFLVLRDAYGSVQATVAPDSYYATIVKDLPYESVVQVEGSVIDRGENKNLKMKTGEIEIDVSKLTVLNYATPQLPMLPDSESSEKTRLSYRYIDLRSNRMQRALRLRSNVVHRMRRFLVEEAKFVDVETPTLFRRTPGGAAEFIVPAPPPNHGRCYSLPQSPQQFKQLLMVGGIDRYFQIARCYRDEGSKGDRQPEFTQVDLELSFTNQEGVMTLVENMLMSSWPEDMEDLKPIAPFPRLSYSDAMRLYGSDKPDMRIPWKIEDCTEMLGWV
;
A
#
# COMPACT_ATOMS: atom_id res chain seq x y z
N MET A 1 -14.91 9.94 18.88
CA MET A 1 -15.82 8.99 18.18
C MET A 1 -14.98 7.86 17.62
N GLY A 2 -15.52 6.66 17.49
CA GLY A 2 -14.75 5.53 16.93
C GLY A 2 -15.55 4.24 16.92
N TRP A 3 -14.87 3.14 16.62
CA TRP A 3 -15.41 1.79 16.67
C TRP A 3 -15.17 1.15 18.03
N LEU A 4 -16.15 0.42 18.55
CA LEU A 4 -15.96 -0.42 19.72
C LEU A 4 -15.06 -1.62 19.37
N ALA A 5 -13.77 -1.53 19.67
CA ALA A 5 -12.82 -2.60 19.38
C ALA A 5 -12.85 -3.70 20.44
N TYR A 6 -13.05 -3.33 21.71
CA TYR A 6 -13.09 -4.27 22.82
C TYR A 6 -14.00 -3.75 23.93
N LYS A 7 -14.58 -4.66 24.72
CA LYS A 7 -15.34 -4.31 25.93
C LYS A 7 -15.15 -5.36 27.01
N ARG A 8 -15.22 -4.95 28.28
CA ARG A 8 -15.10 -5.85 29.44
C ARG A 8 -15.94 -5.37 30.62
N MET A 9 -16.47 -6.33 31.39
CA MET A 9 -17.22 -6.08 32.64
C MET A 9 -18.37 -5.07 32.48
N ASN A 10 -18.94 -4.95 31.28
CA ASN A 10 -19.99 -3.99 30.93
C ASN A 10 -19.64 -2.53 31.26
N ARG A 11 -18.35 -2.22 31.45
CA ARG A 11 -17.89 -0.94 32.00
C ARG A 11 -16.76 -0.33 31.17
N PHE A 12 -15.81 -1.16 30.79
CA PHE A 12 -14.65 -0.74 30.02
C PHE A 12 -14.93 -0.92 28.54
N LEU A 13 -14.75 0.14 27.77
CA LEU A 13 -14.75 0.13 26.31
C LEU A 13 -13.37 0.51 25.83
N VAL A 14 -12.90 -0.13 24.75
CA VAL A 14 -11.76 0.34 23.98
C VAL A 14 -12.30 0.84 22.66
N LEU A 15 -12.16 2.14 22.43
CA LEU A 15 -12.54 2.78 21.19
C LEU A 15 -11.33 2.86 20.29
N ARG A 16 -11.47 2.44 19.04
CA ARG A 16 -10.46 2.58 18.00
C ARG A 16 -10.89 3.60 16.97
N ASP A 17 -9.96 4.41 16.51
CA ASP A 17 -10.11 5.29 15.34
C ASP A 17 -8.89 5.18 14.41
N ALA A 18 -8.68 6.17 13.55
CA ALA A 18 -7.58 6.21 12.60
C ALA A 18 -6.19 6.39 13.25
N TYR A 19 -6.11 6.89 14.49
CA TYR A 19 -4.88 7.26 15.18
C TYR A 19 -4.45 6.22 16.21
N GLY A 20 -5.38 5.41 16.69
CA GLY A 20 -5.10 4.32 17.62
C GLY A 20 -6.33 3.92 18.39
N SER A 21 -6.11 3.55 19.65
CA SER A 21 -7.17 3.12 20.55
C SER A 21 -7.05 3.82 21.90
N VAL A 22 -8.18 4.11 22.53
CA VAL A 22 -8.26 4.70 23.88
C VAL A 22 -9.28 3.93 24.72
N GLN A 23 -9.00 3.80 26.02
CA GLN A 23 -9.96 3.23 26.96
C GLN A 23 -10.96 4.30 27.40
N ALA A 24 -12.23 3.95 27.43
CA ALA A 24 -13.31 4.73 28.01
C ALA A 24 -14.02 3.88 29.06
N THR A 25 -14.42 4.50 30.16
CA THR A 25 -14.97 3.84 31.33
C THR A 25 -16.28 4.51 31.72
N VAL A 26 -17.34 3.71 31.86
CA VAL A 26 -18.63 4.19 32.39
C VAL A 26 -18.73 3.88 33.90
N ALA A 27 -19.61 4.57 34.62
CA ALA A 27 -19.85 4.27 36.03
C ALA A 27 -20.53 2.89 36.18
N PRO A 28 -20.17 2.09 37.21
CA PRO A 28 -20.92 0.90 37.59
C PRO A 28 -22.40 1.24 37.79
N ASP A 29 -23.30 0.35 37.37
CA ASP A 29 -24.76 0.49 37.53
C ASP A 29 -25.39 1.71 36.82
N SER A 30 -24.64 2.41 35.97
CA SER A 30 -25.19 3.46 35.10
C SER A 30 -26.03 2.89 33.96
N TYR A 31 -26.96 3.70 33.42
CA TYR A 31 -27.70 3.35 32.19
C TYR A 31 -26.75 2.98 31.03
N TYR A 32 -25.59 3.62 30.95
CA TYR A 32 -24.58 3.30 29.94
C TYR A 32 -23.99 1.90 30.11
N ALA A 33 -23.85 1.39 31.34
CA ALA A 33 -23.36 0.02 31.57
C ALA A 33 -24.29 -1.03 30.93
N THR A 34 -25.61 -0.79 30.94
CA THR A 34 -26.58 -1.63 30.22
C THR A 34 -26.37 -1.57 28.71
N ILE A 35 -26.14 -0.38 28.14
CA ILE A 35 -25.83 -0.23 26.71
C ILE A 35 -24.55 -0.98 26.35
N VAL A 36 -23.47 -0.81 27.12
CA VAL A 36 -22.18 -1.47 26.86
C VAL A 36 -22.32 -2.99 26.86
N LYS A 37 -23.12 -3.55 27.78
CA LYS A 37 -23.37 -5.00 27.87
C LYS A 37 -23.82 -5.60 26.55
N ASP A 38 -24.77 -4.96 25.87
CA ASP A 38 -25.39 -5.51 24.66
C ASP A 38 -24.81 -4.95 23.36
N LEU A 39 -23.97 -3.91 23.43
CA LEU A 39 -23.37 -3.26 22.26
C LEU A 39 -22.44 -4.21 21.46
N PRO A 40 -22.75 -4.55 20.20
CA PRO A 40 -21.89 -5.40 19.38
C PRO A 40 -20.50 -4.79 19.14
N TYR A 41 -19.48 -5.64 19.02
CA TYR A 41 -18.16 -5.18 18.55
C TYR A 41 -18.27 -4.48 17.19
N GLU A 42 -17.37 -3.55 16.95
CA GLU A 42 -17.29 -2.74 15.73
C GLU A 42 -18.53 -1.84 15.49
N SER A 43 -19.40 -1.68 16.48
CA SER A 43 -20.42 -0.62 16.49
C SER A 43 -19.73 0.75 16.55
N VAL A 44 -20.33 1.74 15.89
CA VAL A 44 -19.82 3.11 15.86
C VAL A 44 -20.41 3.88 17.03
N VAL A 45 -19.54 4.47 17.86
CA VAL A 45 -19.95 5.20 19.05
C VAL A 45 -19.29 6.57 19.15
N GLN A 46 -20.02 7.48 19.78
CA GLN A 46 -19.54 8.76 20.25
C GLN A 46 -19.49 8.73 21.78
N VAL A 47 -18.37 9.15 22.33
CA VAL A 47 -18.15 9.29 23.77
C VAL A 47 -17.73 10.72 24.05
N GLU A 48 -18.35 11.31 25.07
CA GLU A 48 -17.98 12.59 25.66
C GLU A 48 -17.66 12.34 27.14
N GLY A 49 -16.58 12.94 27.64
CA GLY A 49 -16.09 12.65 28.98
C GLY A 49 -14.80 13.39 29.31
N SER A 50 -14.31 13.19 30.53
CA SER A 50 -13.08 13.80 31.03
C SER A 50 -11.92 12.82 30.88
N VAL A 51 -10.75 13.32 30.46
CA VAL A 51 -9.52 12.52 30.44
C VAL A 51 -8.95 12.45 31.86
N ILE A 52 -8.69 11.24 32.34
CA ILE A 52 -8.17 10.97 33.69
C ILE A 52 -6.94 10.05 33.63
N ASP A 53 -6.06 10.16 34.63
CA ASP A 53 -4.93 9.24 34.81
C ASP A 53 -5.43 7.89 35.34
N ARG A 54 -4.90 6.79 34.79
CA ARG A 54 -5.20 5.42 35.23
C ARG A 54 -4.49 5.01 36.52
N GLY A 55 -3.56 5.83 37.01
CA GLY A 55 -2.84 5.60 38.26
C GLY A 55 -2.01 4.33 38.22
N GLU A 56 -2.34 3.35 39.05
CA GLU A 56 -1.65 2.05 39.08
C GLU A 56 -2.08 1.11 37.93
N ASN A 57 -3.22 1.37 37.29
CA ASN A 57 -3.82 0.51 36.27
C ASN A 57 -3.35 0.82 34.84
N LYS A 58 -2.13 1.36 34.68
CA LYS A 58 -1.59 1.75 33.36
C LYS A 58 -1.35 0.52 32.48
N ASN A 59 -1.66 0.65 31.19
CA ASN A 59 -1.40 -0.39 30.19
C ASN A 59 -0.30 0.05 29.23
N LEU A 60 0.96 -0.23 29.57
CA LEU A 60 2.14 0.17 28.78
C LEU A 60 2.19 -0.41 27.36
N LYS A 61 1.32 -1.36 27.00
CA LYS A 61 1.19 -1.88 25.63
C LYS A 61 0.38 -0.97 24.70
N MET A 62 -0.36 0.00 25.26
CA MET A 62 -1.14 0.98 24.49
C MET A 62 -0.48 2.36 24.56
N LYS A 63 -0.48 3.10 23.44
CA LYS A 63 0.02 4.48 23.42
C LYS A 63 -0.73 5.39 24.39
N THR A 64 -2.03 5.19 24.54
CA THR A 64 -2.87 5.90 25.54
C THR A 64 -2.97 5.11 26.85
N GLY A 65 -2.00 4.26 27.14
CA GLY A 65 -2.04 3.31 28.25
C GLY A 65 -2.09 3.93 29.63
N GLU A 66 -1.64 5.18 29.74
CA GLU A 66 -1.56 5.91 31.02
C GLU A 66 -2.85 6.65 31.36
N ILE A 67 -3.74 6.82 30.39
CA ILE A 67 -4.95 7.63 30.53
C ILE A 67 -6.20 6.83 30.13
N GLU A 68 -7.36 7.29 30.59
CA GLU A 68 -8.65 6.83 30.11
C GLU A 68 -9.66 7.99 30.09
N ILE A 69 -10.82 7.75 29.46
CA ILE A 69 -11.93 8.70 29.42
C ILE A 69 -12.99 8.26 30.42
N ASP A 70 -13.26 9.08 31.44
CA ASP A 70 -14.43 8.93 32.30
C ASP A 70 -15.67 9.46 31.58
N VAL A 71 -16.58 8.56 31.23
CA VAL A 71 -17.67 8.84 30.28
C VAL A 71 -18.82 9.57 30.96
N SER A 72 -19.05 10.81 30.51
CA SER A 72 -20.23 11.60 30.88
C SER A 72 -21.43 11.34 29.97
N LYS A 73 -21.18 11.02 28.69
CA LYS A 73 -22.21 10.71 27.70
C LYS A 73 -21.71 9.73 26.65
N LEU A 74 -22.51 8.69 26.40
CA LEU A 74 -22.31 7.70 25.35
C LEU A 74 -23.48 7.75 24.37
N THR A 75 -23.18 7.84 23.08
CA THR A 75 -24.16 7.78 21.99
C THR A 75 -23.75 6.70 21.00
N VAL A 76 -24.65 5.74 20.73
CA VAL A 76 -24.43 4.74 19.69
C VAL A 76 -24.88 5.34 18.36
N LEU A 77 -23.92 5.63 17.48
CA LEU A 77 -24.18 6.23 16.18
C LEU A 77 -24.67 5.20 15.17
N ASN A 78 -24.13 3.98 15.24
CA ASN A 78 -24.55 2.87 14.39
C ASN A 78 -24.23 1.52 15.05
N TYR A 79 -25.20 0.61 15.05
CA TYR A 79 -25.01 -0.75 15.54
C TYR A 79 -24.38 -1.63 14.47
N ALA A 80 -23.34 -2.36 14.82
CA ALA A 80 -22.81 -3.41 13.96
C ALA A 80 -23.64 -4.69 14.08
N THR A 81 -23.57 -5.55 13.05
CA THR A 81 -24.16 -6.89 13.12
C THR A 81 -23.50 -7.69 14.25
N PRO A 82 -24.27 -8.31 15.17
CA PRO A 82 -23.72 -9.03 16.34
C PRO A 82 -22.72 -10.14 16.00
N GLN A 83 -22.86 -10.76 14.83
CA GLN A 83 -22.00 -11.84 14.35
C GLN A 83 -21.30 -11.39 13.08
N LEU A 84 -20.23 -10.63 13.23
CA LEU A 84 -19.40 -10.26 12.09
C LEU A 84 -18.64 -11.49 11.55
N PRO A 85 -18.47 -11.60 10.23
CA PRO A 85 -17.77 -12.72 9.60
C PRO A 85 -16.27 -12.75 9.95
N MET A 86 -15.71 -11.61 10.33
CA MET A 86 -14.37 -11.46 10.89
C MET A 86 -14.32 -10.21 11.76
N LEU A 87 -13.39 -10.18 12.71
CA LEU A 87 -13.00 -8.96 13.43
C LEU A 87 -11.67 -8.42 12.88
N PRO A 88 -11.44 -7.11 12.95
CA PRO A 88 -10.13 -6.56 12.61
C PRO A 88 -9.02 -7.17 13.47
N ASP A 89 -7.85 -7.42 12.87
CA ASP A 89 -6.69 -8.05 13.50
C ASP A 89 -6.91 -9.49 14.01
N SER A 90 -8.06 -10.12 13.70
CA SER A 90 -8.28 -11.55 13.94
C SER A 90 -7.73 -12.41 12.80
N GLU A 91 -7.33 -13.64 13.12
CA GLU A 91 -6.96 -14.64 12.10
C GLU A 91 -8.17 -14.98 11.24
N SER A 92 -8.00 -14.91 9.93
CA SER A 92 -9.06 -15.15 8.94
C SER A 92 -8.45 -15.55 7.60
N SER A 93 -9.15 -16.42 6.87
CA SER A 93 -8.70 -16.83 5.54
C SER A 93 -8.63 -15.64 4.58
N GLU A 94 -7.73 -15.70 3.60
CA GLU A 94 -7.62 -14.65 2.58
C GLU A 94 -8.94 -14.40 1.86
N LYS A 95 -9.66 -15.47 1.49
CA LYS A 95 -11.00 -15.39 0.90
C LYS A 95 -11.94 -14.54 1.76
N THR A 96 -11.99 -14.77 3.07
CA THR A 96 -12.85 -14.00 3.99
C THR A 96 -12.41 -12.54 4.06
N ARG A 97 -11.10 -12.28 4.18
CA ARG A 97 -10.56 -10.91 4.22
C ARG A 97 -10.84 -10.14 2.93
N LEU A 98 -10.82 -10.80 1.77
CA LEU A 98 -11.15 -10.18 0.49
C LEU A 98 -12.66 -9.92 0.35
N SER A 99 -13.50 -10.89 0.72
CA SER A 99 -14.97 -10.72 0.72
C SER A 99 -15.42 -9.59 1.65
N TYR A 100 -14.77 -9.46 2.81
CA TYR A 100 -15.08 -8.46 3.83
C TYR A 100 -13.96 -7.43 3.96
N ARG A 101 -13.39 -7.02 2.82
CA ARG A 101 -12.23 -6.12 2.78
C ARG A 101 -12.46 -4.82 3.53
N TYR A 102 -13.68 -4.29 3.54
CA TYR A 102 -14.05 -3.10 4.30
C TYR A 102 -13.87 -3.26 5.83
N ILE A 103 -13.94 -4.48 6.37
CA ILE A 103 -13.60 -4.78 7.77
C ILE A 103 -12.09 -4.98 7.93
N ASP A 104 -11.47 -5.76 7.04
CA ASP A 104 -10.02 -6.01 7.07
C ASP A 104 -9.21 -4.71 6.93
N LEU A 105 -9.72 -3.71 6.22
CA LEU A 105 -9.14 -2.37 6.12
C LEU A 105 -9.06 -1.64 7.46
N ARG A 106 -9.83 -2.04 8.48
CA ARG A 106 -9.74 -1.49 9.85
C ARG A 106 -8.58 -2.09 10.66
N SER A 107 -7.98 -3.19 10.19
CA SER A 107 -6.84 -3.82 10.85
C SER A 107 -5.63 -2.89 10.87
N ASN A 108 -4.82 -3.00 11.91
CA ASN A 108 -3.59 -2.22 12.05
C ASN A 108 -2.65 -2.48 10.87
N ARG A 109 -2.57 -3.74 10.42
CA ARG A 109 -1.77 -4.16 9.27
C ARG A 109 -2.17 -3.43 7.99
N MET A 110 -3.46 -3.35 7.67
CA MET A 110 -3.95 -2.70 6.45
C MET A 110 -3.89 -1.17 6.54
N GLN A 111 -4.19 -0.60 7.70
CA GLN A 111 -4.01 0.84 7.95
C GLN A 111 -2.56 1.25 7.74
N ARG A 112 -1.59 0.51 8.31
CA ARG A 112 -0.15 0.78 8.13
C ARG A 112 0.24 0.66 6.66
N ALA A 113 -0.12 -0.44 6.00
CA ALA A 113 0.29 -0.68 4.61
C ALA A 113 -0.21 0.39 3.63
N LEU A 114 -1.47 0.82 3.74
CA LEU A 114 -2.03 1.85 2.85
C LEU A 114 -1.46 3.24 3.12
N ARG A 115 -1.27 3.60 4.40
CA ARG A 115 -0.65 4.88 4.77
C ARG A 115 0.81 4.94 4.37
N LEU A 116 1.55 3.84 4.53
CA LEU A 116 2.93 3.71 4.05
C LEU A 116 2.99 3.91 2.54
N ARG A 117 2.15 3.21 1.76
CA ARG A 117 2.06 3.38 0.31
C ARG A 117 1.78 4.84 -0.08
N SER A 118 0.81 5.48 0.58
CA SER A 118 0.47 6.89 0.34
C SER A 118 1.67 7.81 0.60
N ASN A 119 2.36 7.62 1.72
CA ASN A 119 3.52 8.43 2.11
C ASN A 119 4.69 8.25 1.12
N VAL A 120 5.01 7.01 0.74
CA VAL A 120 6.07 6.71 -0.24
C VAL A 120 5.78 7.38 -1.58
N VAL A 121 4.56 7.21 -2.10
CA VAL A 121 4.16 7.85 -3.38
C VAL A 121 4.23 9.37 -3.28
N HIS A 122 3.79 9.95 -2.17
CA HIS A 122 3.89 11.40 -1.96
C HIS A 122 5.34 11.88 -1.95
N ARG A 123 6.26 11.17 -1.26
CA ARG A 123 7.69 11.52 -1.26
C ARG A 123 8.33 11.37 -2.64
N MET A 124 7.97 10.32 -3.40
CA MET A 124 8.41 10.17 -4.79
C MET A 124 7.96 11.36 -5.64
N ARG A 125 6.68 11.74 -5.56
CA ARG A 125 6.15 12.93 -6.27
C ARG A 125 6.90 14.20 -5.89
N ARG A 126 7.12 14.42 -4.59
CA ARG A 126 7.85 15.59 -4.08
C ARG A 126 9.26 15.66 -4.67
N PHE A 127 10.03 14.57 -4.59
CA PHE A 127 11.36 14.48 -5.18
C PHE A 127 11.33 14.78 -6.69
N LEU A 128 10.44 14.10 -7.43
CA LEU A 128 10.35 14.24 -8.89
C LEU A 128 10.04 15.68 -9.32
N VAL A 129 9.08 16.34 -8.67
CA VAL A 129 8.64 17.70 -9.02
C VAL A 129 9.62 18.75 -8.50
N GLU A 130 9.94 18.72 -7.20
CA GLU A 130 10.64 19.82 -6.53
C GLU A 130 12.15 19.76 -6.78
N GLU A 131 12.74 18.57 -6.79
CA GLU A 131 14.19 18.39 -6.91
C GLU A 131 14.59 18.04 -8.34
N ALA A 132 13.95 17.02 -8.94
CA ALA A 132 14.34 16.51 -10.26
C ALA A 132 13.66 17.22 -11.44
N LYS A 133 12.75 18.17 -11.17
CA LYS A 133 12.06 19.05 -12.13
C LYS A 133 11.25 18.32 -13.20
N PHE A 134 10.56 17.27 -12.80
CA PHE A 134 9.62 16.55 -13.66
C PHE A 134 8.23 17.19 -13.65
N VAL A 135 7.48 16.94 -14.73
CA VAL A 135 6.08 17.33 -14.88
C VAL A 135 5.18 16.09 -14.74
N ASP A 136 4.19 16.15 -13.85
CA ASP A 136 3.16 15.11 -13.70
C ASP A 136 2.15 15.28 -14.84
N VAL A 137 2.10 14.32 -15.77
CA VAL A 137 1.18 14.37 -16.91
C VAL A 137 0.33 13.11 -16.93
N GLU A 138 -1.00 13.28 -16.89
CA GLU A 138 -1.91 12.15 -17.05
C GLU A 138 -2.03 11.74 -18.52
N THR A 139 -2.03 10.43 -18.77
CA THR A 139 -2.18 9.89 -20.13
C THR A 139 -3.46 9.07 -20.28
N PRO A 140 -4.12 9.09 -21.44
CA PRO A 140 -5.36 8.35 -21.67
C PRO A 140 -5.26 6.84 -21.39
N THR A 141 -6.30 6.28 -20.76
CA THR A 141 -6.43 4.83 -20.50
C THR A 141 -7.23 4.08 -21.58
N LEU A 142 -8.13 4.76 -22.29
CA LEU A 142 -8.82 4.16 -23.43
C LEU A 142 -8.00 4.45 -24.69
N PHE A 143 -7.22 3.47 -25.14
CA PHE A 143 -6.29 3.66 -26.25
C PHE A 143 -6.44 2.59 -27.33
N ARG A 144 -5.63 2.70 -28.40
CA ARG A 144 -5.53 1.64 -29.41
C ARG A 144 -4.63 0.51 -28.90
N ARG A 145 -4.88 -0.70 -29.42
CA ARG A 145 -4.02 -1.86 -29.16
C ARG A 145 -2.58 -1.61 -29.62
N THR A 146 -1.61 -2.01 -28.80
CA THR A 146 -0.19 -1.98 -29.18
C THR A 146 0.32 -3.41 -29.40
N PRO A 147 0.85 -3.77 -30.58
CA PRO A 147 1.40 -5.10 -30.83
C PRO A 147 2.71 -5.33 -30.06
N GLY A 148 2.98 -6.58 -29.66
CA GLY A 148 4.28 -7.02 -29.10
C GLY A 148 4.36 -7.17 -27.58
N GLY A 149 3.31 -6.79 -26.83
CA GLY A 149 3.24 -6.95 -25.37
C GLY A 149 2.42 -8.17 -24.90
N ALA A 150 2.01 -8.13 -23.63
CA ALA A 150 1.04 -9.06 -23.05
C ALA A 150 -0.35 -8.92 -23.71
N ALA A 151 -1.28 -9.79 -23.36
CA ALA A 151 -2.68 -9.61 -23.74
C ALA A 151 -3.26 -8.36 -23.04
N GLU A 152 -4.14 -7.65 -23.76
CA GLU A 152 -4.73 -6.38 -23.32
C GLU A 152 -6.22 -6.56 -23.08
N PHE A 153 -6.73 -5.93 -22.02
CA PHE A 153 -8.17 -5.83 -21.80
C PHE A 153 -8.82 -4.95 -22.86
N ILE A 154 -9.98 -5.40 -23.34
CA ILE A 154 -10.73 -4.76 -24.42
C ILE A 154 -11.97 -4.07 -23.83
N VAL A 155 -12.22 -2.83 -24.24
CA VAL A 155 -13.41 -2.06 -23.89
C VAL A 155 -14.18 -1.74 -25.18
N PRO A 156 -15.39 -2.31 -25.38
CA PRO A 156 -16.22 -2.00 -26.55
C PRO A 156 -16.51 -0.51 -26.68
N ALA A 157 -16.35 0.04 -27.89
CA ALA A 157 -16.59 1.46 -28.11
C ALA A 157 -18.11 1.75 -28.25
N PRO A 158 -18.62 2.80 -27.58
CA PRO A 158 -20.01 3.22 -27.73
C PRO A 158 -20.25 3.89 -29.10
N PRO A 159 -21.52 4.20 -29.46
CA PRO A 159 -21.80 5.05 -30.63
C PRO A 159 -20.96 6.33 -30.62
N PRO A 160 -20.45 6.79 -31.78
CA PRO A 160 -20.69 6.29 -33.14
C PRO A 160 -19.74 5.16 -33.59
N ASN A 161 -18.87 4.65 -32.72
CA ASN A 161 -17.76 3.76 -33.08
C ASN A 161 -18.12 2.27 -33.02
N HIS A 162 -19.35 1.90 -33.39
CA HIS A 162 -19.79 0.50 -33.35
C HIS A 162 -18.86 -0.44 -34.13
N GLY A 163 -18.61 -1.63 -33.56
CA GLY A 163 -17.69 -2.62 -34.14
C GLY A 163 -16.20 -2.35 -33.86
N ARG A 164 -15.88 -1.27 -33.14
CA ARG A 164 -14.51 -0.97 -32.67
C ARG A 164 -14.42 -1.14 -31.16
N CYS A 165 -13.19 -1.32 -30.68
CA CYS A 165 -12.88 -1.39 -29.26
C CYS A 165 -11.66 -0.55 -28.93
N TYR A 166 -11.61 -0.08 -27.69
CA TYR A 166 -10.39 0.39 -27.05
C TYR A 166 -9.66 -0.78 -26.38
N SER A 167 -8.38 -0.58 -26.13
CA SER A 167 -7.55 -1.42 -25.28
C SER A 167 -7.07 -0.62 -24.08
N LEU A 168 -7.07 -1.24 -22.90
CA LEU A 168 -6.45 -0.67 -21.71
C LEU A 168 -4.91 -0.82 -21.79
N PRO A 169 -4.12 0.22 -21.48
CA PRO A 169 -2.68 0.21 -21.69
C PRO A 169 -1.95 -0.66 -20.67
N GLN A 170 -0.96 -1.40 -21.15
CA GLN A 170 -0.03 -2.15 -20.32
C GLN A 170 0.99 -1.25 -19.61
N SER A 171 1.24 -0.07 -20.19
CA SER A 171 2.02 1.05 -19.67
C SER A 171 1.76 2.29 -20.53
N PRO A 172 2.07 3.51 -20.06
CA PRO A 172 2.01 4.73 -20.88
C PRO A 172 3.12 4.88 -21.94
N GLN A 173 3.82 3.79 -22.32
CA GLN A 173 5.02 3.83 -23.17
C GLN A 173 4.87 4.65 -24.46
N GLN A 174 3.75 4.51 -25.16
CA GLN A 174 3.49 5.26 -26.40
C GLN A 174 3.37 6.76 -26.14
N PHE A 175 2.70 7.14 -25.05
CA PHE A 175 2.46 8.54 -24.71
C PHE A 175 3.70 9.23 -24.17
N LYS A 176 4.47 8.57 -23.30
CA LYS A 176 5.67 9.20 -22.73
C LYS A 176 6.71 9.54 -23.80
N GLN A 177 6.83 8.73 -24.85
CA GLN A 177 7.66 9.05 -26.01
C GLN A 177 7.14 10.25 -26.79
N LEU A 178 5.83 10.36 -27.01
CA LEU A 178 5.23 11.54 -27.65
C LEU A 178 5.44 12.81 -26.82
N LEU A 179 5.40 12.71 -25.48
CA LEU A 179 5.67 13.84 -24.59
C LEU A 179 7.13 14.31 -24.69
N MET A 180 8.09 13.39 -24.87
CA MET A 180 9.48 13.77 -25.13
C MET A 180 9.63 14.49 -26.47
N VAL A 181 8.99 13.98 -27.55
CA VAL A 181 8.94 14.65 -28.86
C VAL A 181 8.28 16.03 -28.76
N GLY A 182 7.26 16.16 -27.91
CA GLY A 182 6.55 17.41 -27.63
C GLY A 182 7.32 18.41 -26.75
N GLY A 183 8.54 18.08 -26.31
CA GLY A 183 9.40 19.00 -25.57
C GLY A 183 9.12 19.11 -24.08
N ILE A 184 8.42 18.14 -23.46
CA ILE A 184 8.22 18.12 -22.00
C ILE A 184 9.54 17.94 -21.23
N ASP A 185 10.57 17.38 -21.88
CA ASP A 185 11.92 17.08 -21.35
C ASP A 185 11.95 16.06 -20.20
N ARG A 186 11.09 16.18 -19.18
CA ARG A 186 11.03 15.32 -17.98
C ARG A 186 9.59 15.05 -17.58
N TYR A 187 9.15 13.84 -17.85
CA TYR A 187 7.77 13.40 -17.61
C TYR A 187 7.74 12.32 -16.54
N PHE A 188 6.75 12.41 -15.64
CA PHE A 188 6.37 11.28 -14.82
C PHE A 188 4.86 11.12 -14.70
N GLN A 189 4.44 9.92 -14.31
CA GLN A 189 3.06 9.63 -13.94
C GLN A 189 3.01 8.47 -12.95
N ILE A 190 2.10 8.57 -11.97
CA ILE A 190 1.69 7.41 -11.16
C ILE A 190 0.53 6.71 -11.88
N ALA A 191 0.87 5.96 -12.93
CA ALA A 191 -0.08 5.43 -13.91
C ALA A 191 -0.76 4.13 -13.45
N ARG A 192 -2.02 3.95 -13.86
CA ARG A 192 -2.69 2.64 -13.77
C ARG A 192 -2.45 1.85 -15.04
N CYS A 193 -2.01 0.61 -14.88
CA CYS A 193 -1.62 -0.29 -15.94
C CYS A 193 -2.39 -1.60 -15.85
N TYR A 194 -2.67 -2.19 -17.02
CA TYR A 194 -3.56 -3.34 -17.13
C TYR A 194 -2.91 -4.44 -17.97
N ARG A 195 -2.96 -5.69 -17.51
CA ARG A 195 -2.46 -6.87 -18.23
C ARG A 195 -3.46 -8.00 -18.10
N ASP A 196 -3.94 -8.51 -19.21
CA ASP A 196 -4.81 -9.68 -19.26
C ASP A 196 -3.98 -10.96 -19.20
N GLU A 197 -3.27 -11.14 -18.09
CA GLU A 197 -2.48 -12.33 -17.79
C GLU A 197 -3.09 -13.07 -16.59
N GLY A 198 -2.83 -14.38 -16.51
CA GLY A 198 -3.17 -15.15 -15.33
C GLY A 198 -2.51 -14.55 -14.08
N SER A 199 -3.29 -14.41 -13.01
CA SER A 199 -2.79 -13.89 -11.74
C SER A 199 -1.72 -14.81 -11.14
N LYS A 200 -0.62 -14.23 -10.66
CA LYS A 200 0.38 -14.88 -9.81
C LYS A 200 0.39 -14.19 -8.45
N GLY A 201 1.06 -14.77 -7.45
CA GLY A 201 1.11 -14.19 -6.10
C GLY A 201 1.59 -12.72 -6.05
N ASP A 202 2.39 -12.30 -7.03
CA ASP A 202 2.94 -10.95 -7.20
C ASP A 202 2.33 -10.16 -8.38
N ARG A 203 1.32 -10.71 -9.08
CA ARG A 203 0.75 -10.12 -10.30
C ARG A 203 -0.75 -9.97 -10.22
N GLN A 204 -1.20 -8.73 -10.30
CA GLN A 204 -2.61 -8.36 -10.43
C GLN A 204 -2.88 -7.90 -11.87
N PRO A 205 -4.09 -8.15 -12.40
CA PRO A 205 -4.46 -7.70 -13.75
C PRO A 205 -4.46 -6.16 -13.87
N GLU A 206 -4.68 -5.47 -12.75
CA GLU A 206 -4.59 -4.03 -12.62
C GLU A 206 -3.54 -3.69 -11.56
N PHE A 207 -2.57 -2.84 -11.91
CA PHE A 207 -1.48 -2.45 -11.01
C PHE A 207 -1.01 -1.01 -11.29
N THR A 208 -0.26 -0.43 -10.36
CA THR A 208 0.23 0.95 -10.46
C THR A 208 1.72 0.95 -10.78
N GLN A 209 2.13 1.81 -11.71
CA GLN A 209 3.54 2.05 -12.03
C GLN A 209 3.91 3.51 -11.70
N VAL A 210 5.16 3.71 -11.30
CA VAL A 210 5.82 5.02 -11.37
C VAL A 210 6.48 5.05 -12.74
N ASP A 211 5.82 5.68 -13.71
CA ASP A 211 6.32 5.78 -15.08
C ASP A 211 7.13 7.07 -15.21
N LEU A 212 8.34 6.97 -15.76
CA LEU A 212 9.31 8.06 -15.90
C LEU A 212 9.81 8.08 -17.34
N GLU A 213 10.06 9.28 -17.87
CA GLU A 213 10.77 9.48 -19.14
C GLU A 213 11.55 10.80 -19.10
N LEU A 214 12.76 10.81 -19.69
CA LEU A 214 13.60 11.99 -19.81
C LEU A 214 14.19 12.11 -21.21
N SER A 215 14.30 13.33 -21.72
CA SER A 215 15.02 13.66 -22.95
C SER A 215 16.51 13.87 -22.67
N PHE A 216 17.33 13.71 -23.70
CA PHE A 216 18.77 14.05 -23.69
C PHE A 216 19.58 13.44 -22.51
N THR A 217 19.18 12.26 -22.05
CA THR A 217 19.86 11.53 -20.96
C THR A 217 20.56 10.27 -21.50
N ASN A 218 21.36 9.63 -20.64
CA ASN A 218 21.95 8.32 -20.89
C ASN A 218 21.51 7.32 -19.81
N GLN A 219 21.96 6.08 -19.93
CA GLN A 219 21.63 5.01 -18.97
C GLN A 219 22.00 5.37 -17.53
N GLU A 220 23.20 5.94 -17.33
CA GLU A 220 23.70 6.38 -16.02
C GLU A 220 22.78 7.42 -15.37
N GLY A 221 22.40 8.45 -16.13
CA GLY A 221 21.52 9.51 -15.63
C GLY A 221 20.17 8.99 -15.18
N VAL A 222 19.59 8.02 -15.91
CA VAL A 222 18.33 7.36 -15.51
C VAL A 222 18.52 6.52 -14.24
N MET A 223 19.59 5.72 -14.17
CA MET A 223 19.87 4.89 -12.99
C MET A 223 20.07 5.74 -11.73
N THR A 224 20.92 6.78 -11.79
CA THR A 224 21.17 7.69 -10.66
C THR A 224 19.90 8.43 -10.24
N LEU A 225 19.05 8.85 -11.17
CA LEU A 225 17.76 9.46 -10.84
C LEU A 225 16.88 8.48 -10.04
N VAL A 226 16.75 7.24 -10.50
CA VAL A 226 15.92 6.23 -9.84
C VAL A 226 16.48 5.89 -8.45
N GLU A 227 17.80 5.74 -8.32
CA GLU A 227 18.48 5.57 -7.03
C GLU A 227 18.15 6.72 -6.07
N ASN A 228 18.33 7.97 -6.50
CA ASN A 228 18.04 9.15 -5.69
C ASN A 228 16.56 9.24 -5.32
N MET A 229 15.64 8.90 -6.23
CA MET A 229 14.21 8.85 -5.96
C MET A 229 13.88 7.83 -4.87
N LEU A 230 14.45 6.63 -4.97
CA LEU A 230 14.24 5.57 -3.97
C LEU A 230 14.82 5.97 -2.61
N MET A 231 16.02 6.54 -2.58
CA MET A 231 16.65 7.04 -1.35
C MET A 231 15.85 8.16 -0.68
N SER A 232 15.30 9.08 -1.47
CA SER A 232 14.53 10.24 -0.98
C SER A 232 13.11 9.88 -0.53
N SER A 233 12.56 8.79 -1.08
CA SER A 233 11.22 8.29 -0.76
C SER A 233 11.21 7.13 0.22
N TRP A 234 12.38 6.70 0.71
CA TRP A 234 12.50 5.61 1.66
C TRP A 234 11.70 5.92 2.95
N PRO A 235 10.93 4.95 3.49
CA PRO A 235 10.16 5.16 4.71
C PRO A 235 11.04 5.44 5.93
N GLU A 236 10.73 6.51 6.66
CA GLU A 236 11.46 6.89 7.90
C GLU A 236 11.36 5.82 8.99
N ASP A 237 10.25 5.08 9.06
CA ASP A 237 10.06 3.99 10.01
C ASP A 237 10.86 2.72 9.66
N MET A 238 11.64 2.76 8.58
CA MET A 238 12.49 1.68 8.09
C MET A 238 13.90 2.18 7.72
N GLU A 239 14.37 3.27 8.34
CA GLU A 239 15.69 3.87 8.04
C GLU A 239 16.85 2.87 8.26
N ASP A 240 16.69 1.93 9.20
CA ASP A 240 17.63 0.84 9.45
C ASP A 240 17.77 -0.15 8.27
N LEU A 241 16.76 -0.22 7.40
CA LEU A 241 16.72 -1.06 6.21
C LEU A 241 17.05 -0.30 4.92
N LYS A 242 17.39 1.00 5.02
CA LYS A 242 17.61 1.85 3.87
C LYS A 242 18.82 1.37 3.05
N PRO A 243 18.68 1.22 1.72
CA PRO A 243 19.79 0.79 0.88
C PRO A 243 20.86 1.89 0.83
N ILE A 244 22.06 1.51 0.40
CA ILE A 244 23.18 2.45 0.21
C ILE A 244 23.33 2.68 -1.29
N ALA A 245 23.21 3.94 -1.72
CA ALA A 245 23.52 4.35 -3.08
C ALA A 245 25.03 4.66 -3.23
N PRO A 246 25.64 4.43 -4.41
CA PRO A 246 25.04 3.84 -5.61
C PRO A 246 24.74 2.35 -5.44
N PHE A 247 23.70 1.85 -6.11
CA PHE A 247 23.32 0.45 -5.98
C PHE A 247 24.31 -0.46 -6.72
N PRO A 248 24.57 -1.69 -6.22
CA PRO A 248 25.41 -2.64 -6.93
C PRO A 248 24.85 -2.94 -8.31
N ARG A 249 25.72 -2.95 -9.32
CA ARG A 249 25.37 -3.21 -10.71
C ARG A 249 25.95 -4.53 -11.17
N LEU A 250 25.15 -5.28 -11.90
CA LEU A 250 25.53 -6.56 -12.46
C LEU A 250 25.11 -6.62 -13.91
N SER A 251 26.00 -7.10 -14.78
CA SER A 251 25.62 -7.40 -16.16
C SER A 251 24.61 -8.55 -16.16
N TYR A 252 23.74 -8.62 -17.16
CA TYR A 252 22.81 -9.75 -17.30
C TYR A 252 23.57 -11.09 -17.34
N SER A 253 24.69 -11.15 -18.07
CA SER A 253 25.55 -12.34 -18.15
C SER A 253 26.09 -12.74 -16.79
N ASP A 254 26.56 -11.79 -15.97
CA ASP A 254 27.06 -12.11 -14.63
C ASP A 254 25.93 -12.50 -13.68
N ALA A 255 24.74 -11.90 -13.78
CA ALA A 255 23.59 -12.27 -12.98
C ALA A 255 23.17 -13.73 -13.25
N MET A 256 23.08 -14.11 -14.52
CA MET A 256 22.77 -15.48 -14.92
C MET A 256 23.90 -16.44 -14.54
N ARG A 257 25.17 -16.07 -14.77
CA ARG A 257 26.32 -16.94 -14.47
C ARG A 257 26.52 -17.16 -12.99
N LEU A 258 26.41 -16.12 -12.16
CA LEU A 258 26.70 -16.19 -10.72
C LEU A 258 25.49 -16.60 -9.88
N TYR A 259 24.26 -16.41 -10.37
CA TYR A 259 23.06 -16.62 -9.56
C TYR A 259 21.92 -17.37 -10.28
N GLY A 260 22.04 -17.62 -11.59
CA GLY A 260 21.00 -18.30 -12.36
C GLY A 260 19.70 -17.50 -12.48
N SER A 261 19.75 -16.18 -12.21
CA SER A 261 18.59 -15.30 -12.19
C SER A 261 18.98 -13.88 -12.59
N ASP A 262 18.12 -13.23 -13.37
CA ASP A 262 18.18 -11.81 -13.73
C ASP A 262 17.68 -10.86 -12.62
N LYS A 263 17.21 -11.42 -11.51
CA LYS A 263 16.77 -10.72 -10.30
C LYS A 263 17.29 -11.44 -9.03
N PRO A 264 18.61 -11.55 -8.88
CA PRO A 264 19.20 -12.35 -7.81
C PRO A 264 18.91 -11.80 -6.41
N ASP A 265 18.65 -12.69 -5.46
CA ASP A 265 18.59 -12.31 -4.04
C ASP A 265 19.99 -12.25 -3.44
N MET A 266 20.61 -11.07 -3.47
CA MET A 266 21.97 -10.85 -2.97
C MET A 266 22.13 -10.97 -1.44
N ARG A 267 21.05 -11.23 -0.70
CA ARG A 267 21.13 -11.57 0.74
C ARG A 267 21.58 -13.01 0.94
N ILE A 268 21.43 -13.86 -0.07
CA ILE A 268 21.95 -15.23 -0.08
C ILE A 268 23.42 -15.15 -0.49
N PRO A 269 24.36 -15.62 0.35
CA PRO A 269 25.80 -15.41 0.11
C PRO A 269 26.39 -16.33 -0.96
N TRP A 270 25.64 -17.33 -1.41
CA TRP A 270 26.12 -18.36 -2.34
C TRP A 270 26.07 -17.88 -3.79
N LYS A 271 27.07 -18.32 -4.57
CA LYS A 271 27.17 -18.10 -6.01
C LYS A 271 27.29 -19.45 -6.72
N ILE A 272 26.81 -19.49 -7.96
CA ILE A 272 27.01 -20.61 -8.88
C ILE A 272 28.46 -20.56 -9.36
N GLU A 273 29.11 -21.73 -9.36
CA GLU A 273 30.45 -21.94 -9.92
C GLU A 273 30.31 -22.78 -11.20
N ASP A 274 30.99 -22.38 -12.27
CA ASP A 274 31.01 -23.13 -13.52
C ASP A 274 32.09 -24.22 -13.45
N CYS A 275 31.66 -25.48 -13.47
CA CYS A 275 32.56 -26.64 -13.41
C CYS A 275 32.77 -27.30 -14.79
N THR A 276 32.40 -26.66 -15.90
CA THR A 276 32.44 -27.28 -17.25
C THR A 276 33.85 -27.77 -17.61
N GLU A 277 34.87 -26.93 -17.39
CA GLU A 277 36.27 -27.30 -17.64
C GLU A 277 36.74 -28.49 -16.77
N MET A 278 36.26 -28.57 -15.53
CA MET A 278 36.62 -29.67 -14.61
C MET A 278 36.02 -31.01 -15.02
N LEU A 279 34.91 -31.00 -15.76
CA LEU A 279 34.19 -32.20 -16.16
C LEU A 279 34.60 -32.72 -17.55
N GLY A 280 35.46 -31.99 -18.28
CA GLY A 280 36.01 -32.43 -19.57
C GLY A 280 35.01 -32.44 -20.73
N TRP A 281 33.89 -31.72 -20.63
CA TRP A 281 32.94 -31.54 -21.71
C TRP A 281 33.39 -30.34 -22.56
N VAL A 282 33.85 -30.62 -23.79
CA VAL A 282 34.14 -29.62 -24.85
C VAL A 282 32.90 -29.43 -25.71
#